data_AF-A0A1G4S1H5-F1
#
_entry.id   AF-A0A1G4S1H5-F1
#
_cell.length_a   1.000
_cell.length_b   1.000
_cell.length_c   1.000
_cell.angle_alpha   90.00
_cell.angle_beta   90.00
_cell.angle_gamma   90.00
#
_symmetry.space_group_name_H-M   'P 1'
#
loop_
_entity.id
_entity.type
_entity.pdbx_description
1 polymer ?
#
loop_
_entity_poly.entity_id
_entity_poly.type
_entity_poly.pdbx_seq_one_letter_code
_entity_poly.pdbx_strand_id
1 'polypeptide(L)'
;MNKIITDDNVKITIEEVLGNPDVALIPDSVESREELLESMKRYLMLTRRDRRFSDYYSVELYGCTVPDMFATMLYRFKGEGPLPAGESLLISEPDLYYNKKRFDEGKINLCFVIGYSGSGKSVLTREYEGDNLEKVELDDIVCIKDHLTMDDLKAKGDMLYSFFSGVGAGYYISREERSMTADHGEVFVKFIKYAFEYAAAHPEKRFILEGIWTYLFFDDPSEFLGCAVFMKGTSLAKSKLRRLKRESADSAEVAIDRLLEFGYYAKDTALHDGNVDKWRRFFERQEATVIKPEDNRFTSLRMSIMAEINEINRCFVHGDEDGIRSIMERAEDSADMDRHERRIVMEECKKALAD
;
A
#
# COMPACT_ATOMS: atom_id res chain seq x y z
N MET A 1 -0.90 34.23 -18.70
CA MET A 1 -0.81 32.83 -19.17
C MET A 1 0.34 32.74 -20.15
N ASN A 2 1.31 31.88 -19.88
CA ASN A 2 2.32 31.53 -20.87
C ASN A 2 1.65 30.79 -22.03
N LYS A 3 2.18 30.99 -23.24
CA LYS A 3 1.63 30.47 -24.50
C LYS A 3 1.61 28.94 -24.43
N ILE A 4 0.41 28.35 -24.40
CA ILE A 4 0.23 26.89 -24.43
C ILE A 4 0.65 26.40 -25.82
N ILE A 5 1.44 25.33 -25.89
CA ILE A 5 1.95 24.74 -27.12
C ILE A 5 0.96 23.67 -27.56
N THR A 6 -0.05 24.07 -28.33
CA THR A 6 -1.18 23.22 -28.74
C THR A 6 -1.28 22.99 -30.25
N ASP A 7 -0.28 23.42 -31.02
CA ASP A 7 -0.39 23.40 -32.47
C ASP A 7 0.02 22.01 -33.01
N ASP A 8 -0.94 21.28 -33.59
CA ASP A 8 -0.79 19.92 -34.15
C ASP A 8 0.31 19.80 -35.23
N ASN A 9 0.86 20.94 -35.69
CA ASN A 9 1.92 21.01 -36.69
C ASN A 9 3.28 21.48 -36.13
N VAL A 10 3.37 21.79 -34.83
CA VAL A 10 4.62 22.19 -34.17
C VAL A 10 5.12 21.01 -33.35
N LYS A 11 6.31 20.52 -33.70
CA LYS A 11 6.98 19.47 -32.93
C LYS A 11 7.27 20.02 -31.52
N ILE A 12 6.52 19.56 -30.52
CA ILE A 12 6.73 19.90 -29.11
C ILE A 12 8.17 19.54 -28.73
N THR A 13 8.95 20.51 -28.28
CA THR A 13 10.32 20.28 -27.80
C THR A 13 10.36 20.21 -26.28
N ILE A 14 11.27 19.40 -25.75
CA ILE A 14 11.46 19.24 -24.31
C ILE A 14 11.86 20.57 -23.65
N GLU A 15 12.69 21.37 -24.32
CA GLU A 15 13.17 22.66 -23.81
C GLU A 15 12.03 23.66 -23.65
N GLU A 16 11.09 23.69 -24.59
CA GLU A 16 9.94 24.58 -24.53
C GLU A 16 8.98 24.20 -23.39
N VAL A 17 8.77 22.90 -23.16
CA VAL A 17 7.90 22.43 -22.08
C VAL A 17 8.54 22.63 -20.71
N LEU A 18 9.84 22.33 -20.55
CA LEU A 18 10.55 22.54 -19.29
C LEU A 18 10.68 24.03 -18.91
N GLY A 19 10.65 24.94 -19.90
CA GLY A 19 10.59 26.38 -19.69
C GLY A 19 9.27 26.88 -19.09
N ASN A 20 8.22 26.05 -19.05
CA ASN A 20 6.94 26.41 -18.47
C ASN A 20 6.91 26.10 -16.95
N PRO A 21 6.75 27.11 -16.08
CA PRO A 21 6.69 26.88 -14.63
C PRO A 21 5.49 26.03 -14.20
N ASP A 22 4.39 26.09 -14.96
CA ASP A 22 3.12 25.43 -14.66
C ASP A 22 3.10 23.95 -15.11
N VAL A 23 4.20 23.46 -15.69
CA VAL A 23 4.34 22.06 -16.12
C VAL A 23 5.50 21.40 -15.36
N ALA A 24 5.31 20.14 -14.96
CA ALA A 24 6.35 19.32 -14.35
C ALA A 24 6.48 18.01 -15.11
N LEU A 25 7.67 17.77 -15.69
CA LEU A 25 8.00 16.53 -16.38
C LEU A 25 9.13 15.80 -15.65
N ILE A 26 9.24 14.50 -15.93
CA ILE A 26 10.41 13.70 -15.57
C ILE A 26 11.11 13.36 -16.87
N PRO A 27 12.25 14.01 -17.19
CA PRO A 27 12.97 13.68 -18.40
C PRO A 27 13.69 12.32 -18.28
N ASP A 28 13.93 11.67 -19.41
CA ASP A 28 14.74 10.43 -19.48
C ASP A 28 16.23 10.68 -19.16
N SER A 29 16.64 11.95 -19.23
CA SER A 29 17.96 12.45 -18.86
C SER A 29 18.18 12.58 -17.35
N VAL A 30 17.19 12.33 -16.49
CA VAL A 30 17.39 12.34 -15.03
C VAL A 30 18.55 11.41 -14.69
N GLU A 31 19.56 11.93 -14.01
CA GLU A 31 20.82 11.21 -13.75
C GLU A 31 20.93 10.66 -12.34
N SER A 32 20.07 11.17 -11.44
CA SER A 32 20.08 10.78 -10.04
C SER A 32 18.68 10.55 -9.51
N ARG A 33 18.63 9.74 -8.45
CA ARG A 33 17.40 9.47 -7.73
C ARG A 33 16.82 10.70 -7.04
N GLU A 34 17.65 11.56 -6.47
CA GLU A 34 17.22 12.80 -5.82
C GLU A 34 16.51 13.73 -6.82
N GLU A 35 17.06 13.84 -8.03
CA GLU A 35 16.45 14.61 -9.11
C GLU A 35 15.10 14.01 -9.54
N LEU A 36 15.01 12.67 -9.64
CA LEU A 36 13.76 11.97 -9.93
C LEU A 36 12.65 12.31 -8.90
N LEU A 37 13.00 12.30 -7.61
CA LEU A 37 12.07 12.61 -6.53
C LEU A 37 11.63 14.07 -6.53
N GLU A 38 12.56 15.00 -6.75
CA GLU A 38 12.22 16.42 -6.79
C GLU A 38 11.28 16.73 -7.98
N SER A 39 11.49 16.11 -9.14
CA SER A 39 10.57 16.25 -10.27
C SER A 39 9.17 15.71 -9.96
N MET A 40 9.06 14.54 -9.31
CA MET A 40 7.77 14.00 -8.90
C MET A 40 7.08 14.88 -7.84
N LYS A 41 7.84 15.40 -6.88
CA LYS A 41 7.34 16.33 -5.88
C LYS A 41 6.81 17.62 -6.52
N ARG A 42 7.54 18.18 -7.49
CA ARG A 42 7.08 19.34 -8.27
C ARG A 42 5.73 19.04 -8.94
N TYR A 43 5.60 17.89 -9.60
CA TYR A 43 4.34 17.45 -10.22
C TYR A 43 3.19 17.34 -9.20
N LEU A 44 3.44 16.77 -8.01
CA LEU A 44 2.42 16.63 -6.97
C LEU A 44 1.95 17.96 -6.37
N MET A 45 2.77 19.01 -6.46
CA MET A 45 2.44 20.36 -5.99
C MET A 45 1.63 21.19 -7.00
N LEU A 46 1.48 20.70 -8.23
CA LEU A 46 0.70 21.37 -9.27
C LEU A 46 -0.81 21.28 -9.01
N THR A 47 -1.56 22.23 -9.57
CA THR A 47 -3.03 22.16 -9.57
C THR A 47 -3.52 20.95 -10.39
N ARG A 48 -4.79 20.57 -10.26
CA ARG A 48 -5.36 19.47 -11.06
C ARG A 48 -5.24 19.77 -12.56
N ARG A 49 -5.60 21.00 -12.96
CA ARG A 49 -5.49 21.51 -14.34
C ARG A 49 -4.05 21.38 -14.87
N ASP A 50 -3.08 21.87 -14.11
CA ASP A 50 -1.66 21.88 -14.51
C ASP A 50 -1.05 20.47 -14.59
N ARG A 51 -1.52 19.54 -13.76
CA ARG A 51 -1.16 18.12 -13.88
C ARG A 51 -1.67 17.50 -15.18
N ARG A 52 -2.87 17.86 -15.67
CA ARG A 52 -3.36 17.38 -16.97
C ARG A 52 -2.46 17.82 -18.12
N PHE A 53 -1.99 19.08 -18.11
CA PHE A 53 -1.00 19.56 -19.07
C PHE A 53 0.31 18.77 -18.96
N SER A 54 0.79 18.53 -17.73
CA SER A 54 2.01 17.77 -17.48
C SER A 54 1.92 16.33 -17.98
N ASP A 55 0.81 15.65 -17.72
CA ASP A 55 0.57 14.28 -18.19
C ASP A 55 0.44 14.22 -19.71
N TYR A 56 -0.28 15.17 -20.32
CA TYR A 56 -0.35 15.29 -21.78
C TYR A 56 1.04 15.42 -22.41
N TYR A 57 1.85 16.40 -21.99
CA TYR A 57 3.17 16.60 -22.57
C TYR A 57 4.11 15.42 -22.30
N SER A 58 4.00 14.77 -21.14
CA SER A 58 4.77 13.55 -20.86
C SER A 58 4.40 12.40 -21.80
N VAL A 59 3.11 12.24 -22.11
CA VAL A 59 2.64 11.23 -23.07
C VAL A 59 3.12 11.56 -24.48
N GLU A 60 3.04 12.81 -24.92
CA GLU A 60 3.53 13.22 -26.25
C GLU A 60 5.04 13.04 -26.41
N LEU A 61 5.82 13.36 -25.37
CA LEU A 61 7.28 13.29 -25.43
C LEU A 61 7.83 11.87 -25.20
N TYR A 62 7.19 11.10 -24.31
CA TYR A 62 7.76 9.84 -23.80
C TYR A 62 6.81 8.64 -23.89
N GLY A 63 5.60 8.82 -24.39
CA GLY A 63 4.60 7.76 -24.49
C GLY A 63 4.01 7.31 -23.15
N CYS A 64 4.25 8.03 -22.06
CA CYS A 64 3.72 7.70 -20.74
C CYS A 64 3.47 8.94 -19.88
N THR A 65 2.56 8.83 -18.89
CA THR A 65 2.26 9.94 -17.97
C THR A 65 3.42 10.23 -17.03
N VAL A 66 3.41 11.38 -16.33
CA VAL A 66 4.49 11.72 -15.39
C VAL A 66 4.61 10.67 -14.27
N PRO A 67 3.52 10.18 -13.65
CA PRO A 67 3.62 9.09 -12.68
C PRO A 67 4.15 7.76 -13.25
N ASP A 68 3.85 7.44 -14.52
CA ASP A 68 4.35 6.21 -15.16
C ASP A 68 5.83 6.35 -15.52
N MET A 69 6.26 7.52 -15.99
CA MET A 69 7.68 7.84 -16.20
C MET A 69 8.45 7.76 -14.88
N PHE A 70 7.90 8.33 -13.81
CA PHE A 70 8.48 8.22 -12.47
C PHE A 70 8.69 6.77 -12.06
N ALA A 71 7.66 5.93 -12.19
CA ALA A 71 7.74 4.52 -11.86
C ALA A 71 8.80 3.80 -12.72
N THR A 72 8.85 4.10 -14.02
CA THR A 72 9.82 3.52 -14.97
C THR A 72 11.25 3.90 -14.60
N MET A 73 11.51 5.18 -14.37
CA MET A 73 12.82 5.70 -14.00
C MET A 73 13.26 5.24 -12.62
N LEU A 74 12.32 5.02 -11.69
CA LEU A 74 12.65 4.47 -10.38
C LEU A 74 13.27 3.07 -10.47
N TYR A 75 12.82 2.24 -11.42
CA TYR A 75 13.45 0.93 -11.66
C TYR A 75 14.90 1.06 -12.15
N ARG A 76 15.24 2.11 -12.90
CA ARG A 76 16.62 2.39 -13.36
C ARG A 76 17.56 2.63 -12.19
N PHE A 77 17.09 3.31 -11.14
CA PHE A 77 17.87 3.64 -9.94
C PHE A 77 17.81 2.57 -8.84
N LYS A 78 17.19 1.42 -9.10
CA LYS A 78 17.03 0.32 -8.13
C LYS A 78 18.36 -0.28 -7.64
N GLY A 79 19.47 -0.01 -8.33
CA GLY A 79 20.83 -0.42 -7.97
C GLY A 79 21.63 0.57 -7.12
N GLU A 80 21.16 1.81 -6.94
CA GLU A 80 21.94 2.91 -6.33
C GLU A 80 21.83 2.99 -4.80
N GLY A 81 21.72 1.84 -4.13
CA GLY A 81 21.64 1.75 -2.67
C GLY A 81 20.20 1.63 -2.15
N PRO A 82 20.04 1.47 -0.81
CA PRO A 82 18.73 1.24 -0.20
C PRO A 82 17.77 2.38 -0.54
N LEU A 83 16.49 2.07 -0.78
CA LEU A 83 15.51 3.14 -1.00
C LEU A 83 15.52 4.06 0.23
N PRO A 84 15.60 5.40 0.09
CA PRO A 84 15.40 6.29 1.21
C PRO A 84 14.06 5.95 1.84
N ALA A 85 14.01 5.88 3.17
CA ALA A 85 12.82 5.56 3.96
C ALA A 85 11.58 6.45 3.65
N GLY A 86 11.72 7.47 2.80
CA GLY A 86 10.66 8.32 2.30
C GLY A 86 9.91 7.83 1.04
N GLU A 87 10.46 6.91 0.24
CA GLU A 87 9.84 6.53 -1.04
C GLU A 87 8.79 5.42 -0.95
N SER A 88 9.00 4.44 -0.06
CA SER A 88 7.97 3.46 0.33
C SER A 88 6.73 4.14 0.92
N LEU A 89 6.86 5.39 1.37
CA LEU A 89 5.73 6.20 1.79
C LEU A 89 4.80 6.54 0.63
N LEU A 90 5.32 6.69 -0.60
CA LEU A 90 4.54 7.19 -1.74
C LEU A 90 4.22 6.08 -2.75
N ILE A 91 5.18 5.19 -3.02
CA ILE A 91 5.11 4.25 -4.15
C ILE A 91 4.87 2.83 -3.67
N SER A 92 3.87 2.18 -4.25
CA SER A 92 3.62 0.78 -3.94
C SER A 92 4.66 -0.10 -4.64
N GLU A 93 5.26 -1.00 -3.88
CA GLU A 93 6.13 -2.05 -4.38
C GLU A 93 5.35 -3.35 -4.63
N PRO A 94 5.92 -4.28 -5.41
CA PRO A 94 5.40 -5.64 -5.53
C PRO A 94 5.26 -6.34 -4.17
N ASP A 95 4.33 -7.28 -4.06
CA ASP A 95 4.18 -8.09 -2.87
C ASP A 95 5.34 -9.11 -2.78
N LEU A 96 5.81 -9.34 -1.56
CA LEU A 96 6.95 -10.21 -1.29
C LEU A 96 6.47 -11.48 -0.59
N TYR A 97 6.97 -12.62 -1.03
CA TYR A 97 6.64 -13.93 -0.47
C TYR A 97 7.91 -14.72 -0.18
N TYR A 98 8.40 -14.65 1.06
CA TYR A 98 9.52 -15.46 1.54
C TYR A 98 9.00 -16.81 2.04
N ASN A 99 9.63 -17.91 1.61
CA ASN A 99 9.31 -19.28 2.03
C ASN A 99 7.87 -19.75 1.74
N LYS A 100 7.09 -19.07 0.89
CA LYS A 100 5.68 -19.42 0.60
C LYS A 100 5.51 -20.88 0.20
N LYS A 101 6.30 -21.38 -0.75
CA LYS A 101 6.21 -22.77 -1.20
C LYS A 101 6.36 -23.77 -0.05
N ARG A 102 7.28 -23.51 0.88
CA ARG A 102 7.49 -24.37 2.05
C ARG A 102 6.31 -24.31 3.02
N PHE A 103 5.66 -23.15 3.16
CA PHE A 103 4.45 -23.00 3.96
C PHE A 103 3.23 -23.68 3.32
N ASP A 104 3.06 -23.52 2.00
CA ASP A 104 2.01 -24.18 1.22
C ASP A 104 2.13 -25.71 1.33
N GLU A 105 3.37 -26.23 1.30
CA GLU A 105 3.70 -27.66 1.46
C GLU A 105 3.67 -28.15 2.92
N GLY A 106 3.41 -27.28 3.91
CA GLY A 106 3.38 -27.63 5.34
C GLY A 106 4.76 -27.92 5.95
N LYS A 107 5.86 -27.65 5.25
CA LYS A 107 7.25 -27.79 5.76
C LYS A 107 7.64 -26.69 6.73
N ILE A 108 6.94 -25.57 6.65
CA ILE A 108 6.94 -24.48 7.63
C ILE A 108 5.48 -24.28 8.00
N ASN A 109 5.19 -24.16 9.30
CA ASN A 109 3.82 -24.04 9.77
C ASN A 109 3.50 -22.71 10.43
N LEU A 110 4.44 -21.75 10.46
CA LEU A 110 4.20 -20.38 10.95
C LEU A 110 4.50 -19.36 9.85
N CYS A 111 3.52 -18.49 9.58
CA CYS A 111 3.60 -17.42 8.61
C CYS A 111 3.30 -16.07 9.25
N PHE A 112 4.15 -15.08 8.97
CA PHE A 112 3.93 -13.69 9.32
C PHE A 112 3.48 -12.90 8.09
N VAL A 113 2.39 -12.16 8.23
CA VAL A 113 1.85 -11.29 7.20
C VAL A 113 1.96 -9.86 7.65
N ILE A 114 2.84 -9.12 6.98
CA ILE A 114 3.27 -7.78 7.39
C ILE A 114 3.09 -6.76 6.25
N GLY A 115 3.22 -5.50 6.61
CA GLY A 115 2.99 -4.36 5.72
C GLY A 115 2.08 -3.32 6.38
N TYR A 116 2.05 -2.12 5.81
CA TYR A 116 1.39 -0.97 6.43
C TYR A 116 -0.07 -1.24 6.83
N SER A 117 -0.54 -0.55 7.87
CA SER A 117 -1.95 -0.57 8.26
C SER A 117 -2.82 -0.09 7.09
N GLY A 118 -3.85 -0.85 6.72
CA GLY A 118 -4.72 -0.55 5.59
C GLY A 118 -4.17 -0.85 4.20
N SER A 119 -3.00 -1.48 4.09
CA SER A 119 -2.38 -1.92 2.82
C SER A 119 -3.15 -3.04 2.11
N GLY A 120 -3.97 -3.81 2.83
CA GLY A 120 -4.66 -4.99 2.32
C GLY A 120 -3.89 -6.29 2.56
N LYS A 121 -3.15 -6.39 3.67
CA LYS A 121 -2.48 -7.63 4.12
C LYS A 121 -3.38 -8.87 4.04
N SER A 122 -4.63 -8.77 4.46
CA SER A 122 -5.60 -9.88 4.45
C SER A 122 -5.90 -10.42 3.04
N VAL A 123 -5.59 -9.67 1.98
CA VAL A 123 -5.67 -10.16 0.60
C VAL A 123 -4.62 -11.24 0.34
N LEU A 124 -3.43 -11.13 0.94
CA LEU A 124 -2.33 -12.10 0.78
C LEU A 124 -2.68 -13.46 1.37
N THR A 125 -3.65 -13.51 2.28
CA THR A 125 -4.05 -14.73 2.99
C THR A 125 -5.46 -15.20 2.70
N ARG A 126 -6.14 -14.58 1.72
CA ARG A 126 -7.52 -14.91 1.37
C ARG A 126 -7.71 -16.35 0.88
N GLU A 127 -6.67 -16.95 0.30
CA GLU A 127 -6.71 -18.34 -0.15
C GLU A 127 -6.54 -19.36 0.97
N TYR A 128 -6.23 -18.92 2.20
CA TYR A 128 -5.97 -19.80 3.34
C TYR A 128 -7.18 -19.82 4.27
N GLU A 129 -7.96 -20.89 4.17
CA GLU A 129 -9.10 -21.20 5.03
C GLU A 129 -9.08 -22.69 5.37
N GLY A 130 -9.75 -23.08 6.46
CA GLY A 130 -9.98 -24.46 6.85
C GLY A 130 -9.43 -24.84 8.23
N ASP A 131 -9.85 -26.01 8.71
CA ASP A 131 -9.71 -26.43 10.11
C ASP A 131 -8.25 -26.64 10.57
N ASN A 132 -7.33 -26.90 9.63
CA ASN A 132 -5.90 -27.08 9.89
C ASN A 132 -5.10 -25.76 9.84
N LEU A 133 -5.79 -24.62 9.85
CA LEU A 133 -5.17 -23.30 9.80
C LEU A 133 -5.81 -22.37 10.83
N GLU A 134 -4.98 -21.77 11.66
CA GLU A 134 -5.40 -20.74 12.62
C GLU A 134 -4.81 -19.39 12.23
N LYS A 135 -5.67 -18.40 12.08
CA LYS A 135 -5.29 -17.03 11.73
C LYS A 135 -5.52 -16.11 12.93
N VAL A 136 -4.49 -15.36 13.30
CA VAL A 136 -4.52 -14.38 14.38
C VAL A 136 -4.20 -13.01 13.81
N GLU A 137 -5.12 -12.07 14.03
CA GLU A 137 -4.89 -10.65 13.77
C GLU A 137 -4.24 -10.06 15.01
N LEU A 138 -2.98 -9.64 14.92
CA LEU A 138 -2.25 -9.11 16.05
C LEU A 138 -2.90 -7.82 16.58
N ASP A 139 -3.61 -7.07 15.73
CA ASP A 139 -4.36 -5.88 16.13
C ASP A 139 -5.43 -6.21 17.20
N ASP A 140 -5.94 -7.45 17.28
CA ASP A 140 -6.91 -7.90 18.29
C ASP A 140 -6.29 -8.12 19.69
N ILE A 141 -4.96 -8.20 19.81
CA ILE A 141 -4.28 -8.54 21.07
C ILE A 141 -4.40 -7.40 22.09
N VAL A 142 -4.47 -6.15 21.63
CA VAL A 142 -4.60 -4.98 22.51
C VAL A 142 -6.02 -4.90 23.03
N CYS A 143 -6.17 -4.77 24.35
CA CYS A 143 -7.47 -4.67 25.00
C CYS A 143 -8.43 -5.79 24.56
N ILE A 144 -7.91 -7.00 24.37
CA ILE A 144 -8.63 -8.12 23.73
C ILE A 144 -9.98 -8.43 24.39
N LYS A 145 -10.15 -8.14 25.68
CA LYS A 145 -11.38 -8.33 26.44
C LYS A 145 -12.56 -7.48 25.92
N ASP A 146 -12.28 -6.37 25.24
CA ASP A 146 -13.29 -5.53 24.58
C ASP A 146 -13.78 -6.13 23.26
N HIS A 147 -13.08 -7.15 22.75
CA HIS A 147 -13.31 -7.73 21.43
C HIS A 147 -13.78 -9.18 21.52
N LEU A 148 -13.23 -9.94 22.47
CA LEU A 148 -13.41 -11.39 22.58
C LEU A 148 -13.45 -11.81 24.04
N THR A 149 -14.47 -12.60 24.41
CA THR A 149 -14.49 -13.32 25.69
C THR A 149 -13.52 -14.50 25.66
N MET A 150 -13.19 -15.08 26.82
CA MET A 150 -12.37 -16.30 26.88
C MET A 150 -13.01 -17.49 26.14
N ASP A 151 -14.34 -17.57 26.12
CA ASP A 151 -15.06 -18.59 25.36
C ASP A 151 -14.98 -18.32 23.85
N ASP A 152 -15.06 -17.05 23.42
CA ASP A 152 -14.84 -16.67 22.02
C ASP A 152 -13.41 -16.97 21.56
N LEU A 153 -12.41 -16.70 22.42
CA LEU A 153 -11.01 -17.05 22.14
C LEU A 153 -10.86 -18.54 21.93
N LYS A 154 -11.44 -19.36 22.82
CA LYS A 154 -11.42 -20.82 22.72
C LYS A 154 -12.08 -21.33 21.44
N ALA A 155 -13.15 -20.66 20.99
CA ALA A 155 -13.83 -21.00 19.74
C ALA A 155 -13.05 -20.55 18.49
N LYS A 156 -12.34 -19.42 18.55
CA LYS A 156 -11.59 -18.83 17.43
C LYS A 156 -10.28 -19.56 17.15
N GLY A 157 -9.61 -20.07 18.18
CA GLY A 157 -8.34 -20.78 18.02
C GLY A 157 -7.63 -21.08 19.33
N ASP A 158 -6.80 -22.12 19.29
CA ASP A 158 -6.15 -22.65 20.48
C ASP A 158 -4.92 -21.81 20.90
N MET A 159 -4.26 -21.14 19.95
CA MET A 159 -3.03 -20.39 20.23
C MET A 159 -3.34 -19.15 21.08
N LEU A 160 -4.32 -18.33 20.66
CA LEU A 160 -4.72 -17.15 21.42
C LEU A 160 -5.29 -17.54 22.78
N TYR A 161 -6.18 -18.56 22.80
CA TYR A 161 -6.74 -19.04 24.05
C TYR A 161 -5.65 -19.56 25.00
N SER A 162 -4.70 -20.36 24.53
CA SER A 162 -3.63 -20.91 25.36
C SER A 162 -2.67 -19.83 25.87
N PHE A 163 -2.41 -18.78 25.08
CA PHE A 163 -1.65 -17.62 25.54
C PHE A 163 -2.37 -16.88 26.68
N PHE A 164 -3.61 -16.43 26.46
CA PHE A 164 -4.35 -15.63 27.44
C PHE A 164 -4.89 -16.41 28.63
N SER A 165 -4.99 -17.74 28.55
CA SER A 165 -5.26 -18.59 29.72
C SER A 165 -3.99 -18.97 30.50
N GLY A 166 -2.80 -18.71 29.93
CA GLY A 166 -1.51 -19.06 30.51
C GLY A 166 -0.58 -17.86 30.68
N VAL A 167 0.55 -17.87 29.99
CA VAL A 167 1.64 -16.89 30.17
C VAL A 167 1.22 -15.44 29.86
N GLY A 168 0.17 -15.27 29.07
CA GLY A 168 -0.40 -13.99 28.66
C GLY A 168 -1.58 -13.52 29.52
N ALA A 169 -1.97 -14.24 30.58
CA ALA A 169 -3.19 -13.95 31.34
C ALA A 169 -3.27 -12.51 31.90
N GLY A 170 -2.12 -11.95 32.30
CA GLY A 170 -2.04 -10.56 32.77
C GLY A 170 -2.34 -9.50 31.70
N TYR A 171 -2.36 -9.87 30.42
CA TYR A 171 -2.68 -8.99 29.30
C TYR A 171 -4.13 -9.13 28.80
N TYR A 172 -4.92 -10.05 29.39
CA TYR A 172 -6.35 -10.15 29.12
C TYR A 172 -7.10 -9.06 29.89
N ILE A 173 -7.11 -7.85 29.33
CA ILE A 173 -7.67 -6.64 29.95
C ILE A 173 -8.55 -5.87 28.97
N SER A 174 -9.47 -5.05 29.50
CA SER A 174 -10.24 -4.06 28.74
C SER A 174 -9.49 -2.73 28.61
N ARG A 175 -10.02 -1.81 27.80
CA ARG A 175 -9.58 -0.40 27.76
C ARG A 175 -9.67 0.30 29.13
N GLU A 176 -10.68 -0.02 29.92
CA GLU A 176 -10.88 0.61 31.24
C GLU A 176 -9.86 0.11 32.28
N GLU A 177 -9.42 -1.14 32.14
CA GLU A 177 -8.41 -1.77 32.98
C GLU A 177 -6.97 -1.37 32.56
N ARG A 178 -6.83 -0.71 31.41
CA ARG A 178 -5.55 -0.35 30.81
C ARG A 178 -4.91 0.83 31.56
N SER A 179 -3.65 0.67 31.95
CA SER A 179 -2.82 1.79 32.37
C SER A 179 -2.33 2.57 31.14
N MET A 180 -2.57 3.90 31.12
CA MET A 180 -2.05 4.79 30.07
C MET A 180 -0.51 4.87 30.05
N THR A 181 0.17 4.41 31.10
CA THR A 181 1.64 4.49 31.22
C THR A 181 2.34 3.14 31.03
N ALA A 182 1.60 2.06 30.76
CA ALA A 182 2.20 0.75 30.53
C ALA A 182 2.78 0.64 29.12
N ASP A 183 3.93 -0.04 28.99
CA ASP A 183 4.51 -0.36 27.69
C ASP A 183 3.61 -1.36 26.95
N HIS A 184 3.07 -0.93 25.82
CA HIS A 184 2.16 -1.72 25.00
C HIS A 184 2.89 -2.71 24.09
N GLY A 185 4.20 -2.56 23.89
CA GLY A 185 4.99 -3.45 23.03
C GLY A 185 5.23 -4.82 23.63
N GLU A 186 5.28 -4.91 24.96
CA GLU A 186 5.69 -6.14 25.66
C GLU A 186 4.75 -7.32 25.35
N VAL A 187 3.44 -7.10 25.28
CA VAL A 187 2.46 -8.16 24.98
C VAL A 187 2.70 -8.75 23.60
N PHE A 188 3.02 -7.92 22.59
CA PHE A 188 3.27 -8.38 21.23
C PHE A 188 4.55 -9.18 21.14
N VAL A 189 5.63 -8.72 21.79
CA VAL A 189 6.90 -9.45 21.83
C VAL A 189 6.72 -10.80 22.53
N LYS A 190 6.03 -10.84 23.67
CA LYS A 190 5.73 -12.07 24.40
C LYS A 190 4.85 -13.01 23.59
N PHE A 191 3.80 -12.50 22.95
CA PHE A 191 2.91 -13.30 22.13
C PHE A 191 3.62 -13.88 20.92
N ILE A 192 4.42 -13.09 20.19
CA ILE A 192 5.14 -13.58 19.01
C ILE A 192 6.15 -14.67 19.41
N LYS A 193 6.90 -14.48 20.50
CA LYS A 193 7.81 -15.52 21.04
C LYS A 193 7.06 -16.78 21.44
N TYR A 194 5.93 -16.62 22.12
CA TYR A 194 5.05 -17.73 22.46
C TYR A 194 4.53 -18.45 21.21
N ALA A 195 4.15 -17.72 20.15
CA ALA A 195 3.66 -18.29 18.91
C ALA A 195 4.73 -19.12 18.17
N PHE A 196 6.01 -18.73 18.23
CA PHE A 196 7.12 -19.56 17.73
C PHE A 196 7.16 -20.91 18.45
N GLU A 197 7.12 -20.92 19.78
CA GLU A 197 7.14 -22.13 20.59
C GLU A 197 5.88 -22.99 20.36
N TYR A 198 4.72 -22.34 20.32
CA TYR A 198 3.44 -22.98 20.11
C TYR A 198 3.35 -23.65 18.75
N ALA A 199 3.76 -22.95 17.68
CA ALA A 199 3.78 -23.53 16.34
C ALA A 199 4.75 -24.72 16.25
N ALA A 200 5.92 -24.64 16.90
CA ALA A 200 6.86 -25.75 16.93
C ALA A 200 6.29 -27.00 17.64
N ALA A 201 5.42 -26.81 18.65
CA ALA A 201 4.76 -27.90 19.37
C ALA A 201 3.55 -28.51 18.62
N HIS A 202 3.04 -27.83 17.58
CA HIS A 202 1.86 -28.23 16.80
C HIS A 202 2.17 -28.28 15.29
N PRO A 203 3.10 -29.15 14.85
CA PRO A 203 3.57 -29.20 13.47
C PRO A 203 2.49 -29.57 12.44
N GLU A 204 1.40 -30.20 12.89
CA GLU A 204 0.24 -30.59 12.07
C GLU A 204 -0.67 -29.41 11.69
N LYS A 205 -0.62 -28.31 12.45
CA LYS A 205 -1.46 -27.12 12.25
C LYS A 205 -0.63 -25.97 11.70
N ARG A 206 -1.20 -25.21 10.78
CA ARG A 206 -0.58 -23.99 10.23
C ARG A 206 -1.12 -22.75 10.92
N PHE A 207 -0.25 -21.76 11.08
CA PHE A 207 -0.53 -20.53 11.80
C PHE A 207 -0.18 -19.33 10.95
N ILE A 208 -1.08 -18.35 10.93
CA ILE A 208 -0.88 -17.06 10.26
C ILE A 208 -1.03 -15.96 11.30
N LEU A 209 0.02 -15.17 11.47
CA LEU A 209 0.01 -13.94 12.29
C LEU A 209 0.02 -12.72 11.38
N GLU A 210 -1.06 -11.94 11.40
CA GLU A 210 -1.20 -10.74 10.58
C GLU A 210 -1.14 -9.47 11.44
N GLY A 211 -0.25 -8.54 11.13
CA GLY A 211 -0.21 -7.27 11.86
C GLY A 211 0.99 -6.40 11.53
N ILE A 212 0.91 -5.14 11.96
CA ILE A 212 2.04 -4.21 11.85
C ILE A 212 3.07 -4.42 12.96
N TRP A 213 2.63 -4.98 14.09
CA TRP A 213 3.40 -5.05 15.33
C TRP A 213 4.66 -5.90 15.24
N THR A 214 4.69 -6.87 14.32
CA THR A 214 5.88 -7.71 14.10
C THR A 214 7.10 -6.87 13.76
N TYR A 215 7.02 -6.01 12.73
CA TYR A 215 8.16 -5.18 12.34
C TYR A 215 8.29 -3.89 13.17
N LEU A 216 7.31 -3.59 14.04
CA LEU A 216 7.44 -2.46 14.98
C LEU A 216 8.24 -2.84 16.22
N PHE A 217 8.12 -4.08 16.69
CA PHE A 217 8.77 -4.52 17.94
C PHE A 217 9.93 -5.48 17.76
N PHE A 218 10.19 -5.94 16.53
CA PHE A 218 11.36 -6.77 16.21
C PHE A 218 12.23 -6.04 15.19
N ASP A 219 13.38 -5.56 15.65
CA ASP A 219 14.32 -4.85 14.79
C ASP A 219 15.09 -5.78 13.87
N ASP A 220 15.41 -7.02 14.30
CA ASP A 220 16.18 -7.95 13.48
C ASP A 220 15.26 -8.91 12.70
N PRO A 221 15.07 -8.71 11.38
CA PRO A 221 14.29 -9.64 10.56
C PRO A 221 14.92 -11.04 10.45
N SER A 222 16.20 -11.21 10.81
CA SER A 222 16.88 -12.51 10.75
C SER A 222 16.27 -13.54 11.71
N GLU A 223 15.64 -13.10 12.79
CA GLU A 223 14.91 -13.94 13.75
C GLU A 223 13.77 -14.75 13.08
N PHE A 224 13.30 -14.30 11.92
CA PHE A 224 12.13 -14.85 11.21
C PHE A 224 12.52 -15.72 10.02
N LEU A 225 13.80 -16.03 9.81
CA LEU A 225 14.28 -16.88 8.70
C LEU A 225 13.69 -18.29 8.71
N GLY A 226 13.33 -18.81 9.89
CA GLY A 226 12.67 -20.12 10.06
C GLY A 226 11.19 -20.17 9.68
N CYS A 227 10.57 -19.01 9.40
CA CYS A 227 9.16 -18.88 9.09
C CYS A 227 8.91 -18.55 7.62
N ALA A 228 7.63 -18.48 7.25
CA ALA A 228 7.21 -17.78 6.05
C ALA A 228 6.92 -16.31 6.38
N VAL A 229 7.25 -15.41 5.46
CA VAL A 229 6.99 -13.98 5.63
C VAL A 229 6.38 -13.45 4.33
N PHE A 230 5.13 -12.98 4.42
CA PHE A 230 4.43 -12.34 3.30
C PHE A 230 4.34 -10.85 3.59
N MET A 231 4.90 -10.03 2.70
CA MET A 231 4.89 -8.57 2.87
C MET A 231 4.05 -7.92 1.79
N LYS A 232 3.04 -7.16 2.21
CA LYS A 232 2.26 -6.32 1.29
C LYS A 232 3.10 -5.10 0.89
N GLY A 233 3.27 -4.89 -0.41
CA GLY A 233 4.08 -3.78 -0.93
C GLY A 233 3.34 -2.46 -1.10
N THR A 234 2.04 -2.37 -0.77
CA THR A 234 1.27 -1.13 -0.89
C THR A 234 1.86 0.02 -0.07
N SER A 235 2.06 1.20 -0.68
CA SER A 235 2.68 2.35 -0.01
C SER A 235 1.90 2.88 1.19
N LEU A 236 2.59 3.59 2.09
CA LEU A 236 1.94 4.22 3.24
C LEU A 236 0.85 5.20 2.82
N ALA A 237 1.08 6.06 1.83
CA ALA A 237 0.13 7.05 1.34
C ALA A 237 -1.14 6.39 0.79
N LYS A 238 -0.98 5.36 -0.07
CA LYS A 238 -2.10 4.59 -0.60
C LYS A 238 -2.85 3.86 0.52
N SER A 239 -2.13 3.33 1.51
CA SER A 239 -2.71 2.64 2.67
C SER A 239 -3.50 3.58 3.59
N LYS A 240 -2.96 4.77 3.89
CA LYS A 240 -3.62 5.84 4.67
C LYS A 240 -4.86 6.34 3.95
N LEU A 241 -4.79 6.63 2.64
CA LEU A 241 -5.95 7.06 1.85
C LEU A 241 -7.06 6.02 1.85
N ARG A 242 -6.73 4.75 1.62
CA ARG A 242 -7.70 3.63 1.68
C ARG A 242 -8.33 3.52 3.06
N ARG A 243 -7.56 3.72 4.13
CA ARG A 243 -8.05 3.65 5.51
C ARG A 243 -8.99 4.80 5.83
N LEU A 244 -8.61 6.04 5.52
CA LEU A 244 -9.46 7.22 5.71
C LEU A 244 -10.82 7.06 5.02
N LYS A 245 -10.84 6.52 3.80
CA LYS A 245 -12.07 6.24 3.07
C LYS A 245 -12.97 5.18 3.74
N ARG A 246 -12.38 4.19 4.44
CA ARG A 246 -13.15 3.18 5.19
C ARG A 246 -13.68 3.77 6.49
N GLU A 247 -12.85 4.51 7.22
CA GLU A 247 -13.21 5.08 8.53
C GLU A 247 -14.18 6.27 8.41
N SER A 248 -14.19 7.00 7.30
CA SER A 248 -15.19 8.04 7.03
C SER A 248 -16.62 7.50 6.82
N ALA A 249 -16.78 6.17 6.77
CA ALA A 249 -18.09 5.51 6.74
C ALA A 249 -18.62 5.16 8.14
N ASP A 250 -17.78 5.21 9.18
CA ASP A 250 -18.15 5.00 10.59
C ASP A 250 -18.44 6.36 11.29
N SER A 251 -19.06 6.33 12.48
CA SER A 251 -19.37 7.57 13.22
C SER A 251 -18.11 8.38 13.56
N ALA A 252 -18.23 9.71 13.52
CA ALA A 252 -17.10 10.64 13.67
C ALA A 252 -16.31 10.44 14.98
N GLU A 253 -16.97 10.02 16.06
CA GLU A 253 -16.33 9.75 17.37
C GLU A 253 -15.43 8.51 17.33
N VAL A 254 -15.86 7.41 16.70
CA VAL A 254 -15.07 6.18 16.56
C VAL A 254 -13.88 6.39 15.62
N ALA A 255 -14.06 7.20 14.57
CA ALA A 255 -13.01 7.57 13.64
C ALA A 255 -11.92 8.42 14.32
N ILE A 256 -12.29 9.40 15.15
CA ILE A 256 -11.35 10.26 15.87
C ILE A 256 -10.57 9.48 16.94
N ASP A 257 -11.22 8.58 17.68
CA ASP A 257 -10.54 7.75 18.69
C ASP A 257 -9.52 6.78 18.07
N ARG A 258 -9.88 6.10 16.98
CA ARG A 258 -8.95 5.23 16.23
C ARG A 258 -7.81 6.03 15.60
N LEU A 259 -8.07 7.28 15.21
CA LEU A 259 -7.06 8.19 14.67
C LEU A 259 -6.13 8.76 15.76
N LEU A 260 -6.61 8.94 17.00
CA LEU A 260 -5.82 9.40 18.16
C LEU A 260 -4.98 8.28 18.77
N GLU A 261 -5.55 7.09 18.95
CA GLU A 261 -4.83 5.87 19.34
C GLU A 261 -3.73 5.60 18.29
N PHE A 262 -4.09 5.68 17.01
CA PHE A 262 -3.11 5.63 15.93
C PHE A 262 -2.19 6.85 15.89
N GLY A 263 -2.58 8.05 16.29
CA GLY A 263 -1.72 9.23 16.30
C GLY A 263 -0.57 9.10 17.32
N TYR A 264 -0.87 8.49 18.47
CA TYR A 264 0.13 8.06 19.44
C TYR A 264 1.08 7.01 18.85
N TYR A 265 0.54 5.99 18.17
CA TYR A 265 1.35 4.95 17.52
C TYR A 265 2.01 5.37 16.20
N ALA A 266 1.52 6.39 15.51
CA ALA A 266 2.00 6.88 14.23
C ALA A 266 3.16 7.87 14.42
N LYS A 267 3.24 8.51 15.58
CA LYS A 267 4.48 9.16 16.02
C LYS A 267 5.60 8.12 16.16
N ASP A 268 5.27 6.93 16.68
CA ASP A 268 6.17 5.77 16.77
C ASP A 268 6.42 5.11 15.41
N THR A 269 5.39 4.97 14.58
CA THR A 269 5.47 4.39 13.22
C THR A 269 6.30 5.31 12.31
N ALA A 270 6.17 6.63 12.42
CA ALA A 270 7.01 7.58 11.69
C ALA A 270 8.48 7.56 12.16
N LEU A 271 8.74 7.21 13.42
CA LEU A 271 10.09 6.99 13.95
C LEU A 271 10.65 5.61 13.53
N HIS A 272 9.78 4.62 13.30
CA HIS A 272 10.13 3.25 12.88
C HIS A 272 9.79 2.94 11.42
N ASP A 273 9.52 3.94 10.58
CA ASP A 273 9.16 3.77 9.16
C ASP A 273 10.32 3.14 8.36
N GLY A 274 11.55 3.29 8.84
CA GLY A 274 12.71 2.57 8.32
C GLY A 274 12.65 1.05 8.57
N ASN A 275 11.87 0.56 9.54
CA ASN A 275 11.89 -0.86 9.91
C ASN A 275 11.13 -1.72 8.89
N VAL A 276 10.01 -1.25 8.34
CA VAL A 276 9.30 -2.01 7.29
C VAL A 276 10.13 -2.14 6.01
N ASP A 277 10.88 -1.08 5.65
CA ASP A 277 11.82 -1.14 4.51
C ASP A 277 13.02 -2.04 4.86
N LYS A 278 13.59 -1.92 6.07
CA LYS A 278 14.66 -2.82 6.55
C LYS A 278 14.26 -4.28 6.42
N TRP A 279 13.07 -4.63 6.91
CA TRP A 279 12.49 -5.97 6.79
C TRP A 279 12.34 -6.38 5.32
N ARG A 280 11.78 -5.49 4.50
CA ARG A 280 11.59 -5.74 3.07
C ARG A 280 12.93 -6.02 2.38
N ARG A 281 13.92 -5.14 2.51
CA ARG A 281 15.24 -5.31 1.87
C ARG A 281 15.97 -6.54 2.37
N PHE A 282 15.79 -6.90 3.65
CA PHE A 282 16.34 -8.14 4.18
C PHE A 282 15.76 -9.37 3.47
N PHE A 283 14.42 -9.46 3.37
CA PHE A 283 13.77 -10.60 2.74
C PHE A 283 13.89 -10.60 1.22
N GLU A 284 13.95 -9.44 0.55
CA GLU A 284 14.15 -9.34 -0.90
C GLU A 284 15.46 -10.00 -1.36
N ARG A 285 16.48 -10.02 -0.49
CA ARG A 285 17.79 -10.61 -0.79
C ARG A 285 17.86 -12.12 -0.56
N GLN A 286 16.82 -12.72 0.01
CA GLN A 286 16.81 -14.17 0.30
C GLN A 286 16.46 -14.96 -0.95
N GLU A 287 17.18 -16.07 -1.18
CA GLU A 287 16.98 -16.93 -2.35
C GLU A 287 15.56 -17.52 -2.42
N ALA A 288 14.96 -17.81 -1.26
CA ALA A 288 13.61 -18.37 -1.16
C ALA A 288 12.48 -17.35 -1.36
N THR A 289 12.82 -16.10 -1.71
CA THR A 289 11.84 -15.02 -1.89
C THR A 289 11.32 -14.96 -3.32
N VAL A 290 9.99 -14.95 -3.44
CA VAL A 290 9.30 -14.68 -4.69
C VAL A 290 8.69 -13.28 -4.62
N ILE A 291 9.06 -12.43 -5.57
CA ILE A 291 8.45 -11.12 -5.76
C ILE A 291 7.32 -11.28 -6.77
N LYS A 292 6.09 -11.00 -6.36
CA LYS A 292 4.96 -10.97 -7.29
C LYS A 292 4.54 -9.52 -7.48
N PRO A 293 4.46 -9.02 -8.74
CA PRO A 293 3.76 -7.77 -8.98
C PRO A 293 2.38 -7.89 -8.34
N GLU A 294 1.87 -6.79 -7.78
CA GLU A 294 0.52 -6.78 -7.20
C GLU A 294 -0.42 -7.36 -8.27
N ASP A 295 -0.93 -8.58 -8.05
CA ASP A 295 -1.73 -9.29 -9.04
C ASP A 295 -3.10 -8.63 -9.02
N ASN A 296 -3.16 -7.61 -9.85
CA ASN A 296 -4.20 -6.64 -9.81
C ASN A 296 -4.87 -6.76 -11.16
N ARG A 297 -6.11 -7.25 -11.13
CA ARG A 297 -7.14 -6.81 -12.07
C ARG A 297 -7.08 -5.28 -12.27
N PHE A 298 -6.61 -4.53 -11.27
CA PHE A 298 -6.25 -3.11 -11.32
C PHE A 298 -5.18 -2.73 -12.36
N THR A 299 -4.24 -3.59 -12.76
CA THR A 299 -3.18 -3.26 -13.72
C THR A 299 -3.71 -3.28 -15.15
N SER A 300 -4.49 -4.30 -15.52
CA SER A 300 -5.22 -4.33 -16.80
C SER A 300 -6.33 -3.27 -16.85
N LEU A 301 -7.08 -3.10 -15.75
CA LEU A 301 -8.04 -2.01 -15.56
C LEU A 301 -7.37 -0.63 -15.66
N ARG A 302 -6.16 -0.46 -15.09
CA ARG A 302 -5.36 0.78 -15.20
C ARG A 302 -4.96 1.02 -16.65
N MET A 303 -4.52 0.03 -17.41
CA MET A 303 -4.16 0.25 -18.82
C MET A 303 -5.36 0.73 -19.66
N SER A 304 -6.53 0.10 -19.49
CA SER A 304 -7.77 0.50 -20.17
C SER A 304 -8.24 1.90 -19.77
N ILE A 305 -8.32 2.18 -18.46
CA ILE A 305 -8.69 3.50 -17.94
C ILE A 305 -7.69 4.58 -18.36
N MET A 306 -6.38 4.29 -18.35
CA MET A 306 -5.36 5.28 -18.64
C MET A 306 -5.39 5.73 -20.10
N ALA A 307 -5.76 4.86 -21.05
CA ALA A 307 -5.94 5.26 -22.44
C ALA A 307 -7.05 6.33 -22.55
N GLU A 308 -8.19 6.12 -21.88
CA GLU A 308 -9.28 7.10 -21.84
C GLU A 308 -8.87 8.38 -21.11
N ILE A 309 -8.16 8.30 -19.98
CA ILE A 309 -7.66 9.48 -19.26
C ILE A 309 -6.69 10.30 -20.12
N ASN A 310 -5.81 9.63 -20.87
CA ASN A 310 -4.88 10.32 -21.77
C ASN A 310 -5.63 11.04 -22.89
N GLU A 311 -6.67 10.42 -23.46
CA GLU A 311 -7.51 11.06 -24.46
C GLU A 311 -8.31 12.23 -23.88
N ILE A 312 -8.84 12.10 -22.65
CA ILE A 312 -9.48 13.22 -21.92
C ILE A 312 -8.49 14.37 -21.73
N ASN A 313 -7.26 14.08 -21.30
CA ASN A 313 -6.22 15.09 -21.12
C ASN A 313 -5.86 15.78 -22.44
N ARG A 314 -5.79 15.03 -23.54
CA ARG A 314 -5.60 15.57 -24.88
C ARG A 314 -6.73 16.53 -25.25
N CYS A 315 -7.98 16.08 -25.23
CA CYS A 315 -9.12 16.94 -25.53
C CYS A 315 -9.14 18.18 -24.64
N PHE A 316 -8.85 18.03 -23.34
CA PHE A 316 -8.75 19.14 -22.40
C PHE A 316 -7.68 20.17 -22.80
N VAL A 317 -6.46 19.72 -23.12
CA VAL A 317 -5.36 20.60 -23.52
C VAL A 317 -5.68 21.36 -24.81
N HIS A 318 -6.40 20.74 -25.76
CA HIS A 318 -6.82 21.36 -27.01
C HIS A 318 -8.13 22.16 -26.90
N GLY A 319 -8.77 22.20 -25.74
CA GLY A 319 -10.07 22.87 -25.55
C GLY A 319 -11.23 22.18 -26.28
N ASP A 320 -11.11 20.90 -26.59
CA ASP A 320 -12.12 20.08 -27.25
C ASP A 320 -13.14 19.53 -26.23
N GLU A 321 -14.05 20.40 -25.78
CA GLU A 321 -15.12 19.99 -24.86
C GLU A 321 -16.04 18.91 -25.45
N ASP A 322 -16.30 18.95 -26.76
CA ASP A 322 -17.15 18.00 -27.45
C ASP A 322 -16.51 16.60 -27.47
N GLY A 323 -15.18 16.53 -27.66
CA GLY A 323 -14.39 15.31 -27.49
C GLY A 323 -14.52 14.72 -26.09
N ILE A 324 -14.42 15.54 -25.03
CA ILE A 324 -14.60 15.08 -23.64
C ILE A 324 -16.01 14.54 -23.40
N ARG A 325 -17.05 15.21 -23.94
CA ARG A 325 -18.44 14.74 -23.85
C ARG A 325 -18.63 13.42 -24.59
N SER A 326 -18.05 13.27 -25.77
CA SER A 326 -18.08 12.03 -26.53
C SER A 326 -17.42 10.87 -25.78
N ILE A 327 -16.26 11.09 -25.14
CA ILE A 327 -15.61 10.08 -24.29
C ILE A 327 -16.54 9.67 -23.13
N MET A 328 -17.20 10.64 -22.50
CA MET A 328 -18.12 10.39 -21.39
C MET A 328 -19.31 9.52 -21.81
N GLU A 329 -19.92 9.80 -22.97
CA GLU A 329 -21.02 9.02 -23.55
C GLU A 329 -20.56 7.60 -23.91
N ARG A 330 -19.42 7.46 -24.60
CA ARG A 330 -18.84 6.14 -24.93
C ARG A 330 -18.57 5.31 -23.67
N ALA A 331 -18.06 5.93 -22.61
CA ALA A 331 -17.82 5.26 -21.34
C ALA A 331 -19.13 4.81 -20.68
N GLU A 332 -20.19 5.60 -20.72
CA GLU A 332 -21.50 5.24 -20.14
C GLU A 332 -22.08 3.98 -20.81
N ASP A 333 -22.01 3.94 -22.15
CA ASP A 333 -22.57 2.88 -23.00
C ASP A 333 -21.63 1.68 -23.21
N SER A 334 -20.39 1.73 -22.73
CA SER A 334 -19.39 0.68 -22.97
C SER A 334 -19.79 -0.65 -22.32
N ALA A 335 -19.87 -1.69 -23.16
CA ALA A 335 -20.06 -3.08 -22.73
C ALA A 335 -18.75 -3.74 -22.25
N ASP A 336 -17.61 -3.21 -22.70
CA ASP A 336 -16.28 -3.72 -22.39
C ASP A 336 -15.74 -3.18 -21.05
N MET A 337 -16.31 -2.08 -20.56
CA MET A 337 -15.95 -1.49 -19.26
C MET A 337 -16.84 -1.99 -18.11
N ASP A 338 -16.20 -2.39 -17.02
CA ASP A 338 -16.92 -2.68 -15.79
C ASP A 338 -17.51 -1.40 -15.15
N ARG A 339 -18.43 -1.57 -14.20
CA ARG A 339 -19.11 -0.43 -13.55
C ARG A 339 -18.14 0.54 -12.86
N HIS A 340 -17.00 0.04 -12.37
CA HIS A 340 -16.02 0.86 -11.69
C HIS A 340 -15.20 1.70 -12.69
N GLU A 341 -14.79 1.10 -13.81
CA GLU A 341 -14.06 1.78 -14.90
C GLU A 341 -14.87 2.94 -15.44
N ARG A 342 -16.13 2.68 -15.80
CA ARG A 342 -17.05 3.70 -16.33
C ARG A 342 -17.17 4.89 -15.40
N ARG A 343 -17.38 4.62 -14.11
CA ARG A 343 -17.47 5.68 -13.10
C ARG A 343 -16.20 6.53 -13.03
N ILE A 344 -15.01 5.92 -13.09
CA ILE A 344 -13.74 6.67 -13.05
C ILE A 344 -13.63 7.57 -14.28
N VAL A 345 -13.82 7.02 -15.48
CA VAL A 345 -13.72 7.77 -16.74
C VAL A 345 -14.73 8.92 -16.76
N MET A 346 -15.99 8.68 -16.40
CA MET A 346 -17.03 9.71 -16.33
C MET A 346 -16.72 10.80 -15.29
N GLU A 347 -16.21 10.42 -14.11
CA GLU A 347 -15.77 11.40 -13.11
C GLU A 347 -14.62 12.26 -13.61
N GLU A 348 -13.67 11.67 -14.36
CA GLU A 348 -12.57 12.42 -14.96
C GLU A 348 -13.04 13.37 -16.08
N CYS A 349 -13.96 12.96 -16.95
CA CYS A 349 -14.60 13.86 -17.93
C CYS A 349 -15.27 15.05 -17.23
N LYS A 350 -16.06 14.80 -16.18
CA LYS A 350 -16.73 15.86 -15.41
C LYS A 350 -15.75 16.84 -14.78
N LYS A 351 -14.64 16.33 -14.25
CA LYS A 351 -13.57 17.18 -13.70
C LYS A 351 -12.90 18.01 -14.77
N ALA A 352 -12.60 17.41 -15.94
CA ALA A 352 -11.98 18.11 -17.05
C ALA A 352 -12.87 19.22 -17.62
N LEU A 353 -14.19 19.01 -17.72
CA LEU A 353 -15.14 20.04 -18.14
C LEU A 353 -15.36 21.16 -17.10
N ALA A 354 -14.94 20.94 -15.84
CA ALA A 354 -15.09 21.91 -14.75
C ALA A 354 -13.82 22.71 -14.47
N ASP A 355 -12.66 22.23 -14.94
CA ASP A 355 -11.36 22.90 -14.87
C ASP A 355 -11.18 23.86 -16.05
#